data_AF-A0A504BWJ5-F1
#
_entry.id   AF-A0A504BWJ5-F1
#
_cell.length_a   1.000
_cell.length_b   1.000
_cell.length_c   1.000
_cell.angle_alpha   90.00
_cell.angle_beta   90.00
_cell.angle_gamma   90.00
#
_symmetry.space_group_name_H-M   'P 1'
#
loop_
_entity.id
_entity.type
_entity.pdbx_description
1 polymer ?
#
loop_
_entity_poly.entity_id
_entity_poly.type
_entity_poly.pdbx_seq_one_letter_code
_entity_poly.pdbx_strand_id
1 'polypeptide(L)' 'MIELAGRNYEATIGSDVQRDGMYLELVDQDNHIVGEIFFSDVDGKMTITLCQAEVPVEVVEWMIARANVRLPPTDPVTR' A
#
# COMPACT_ATOMS: atom_id res chain seq x y z
N MET A 1 6.39 11.49 3.42
CA MET A 1 5.46 11.90 4.48
C MET A 1 4.24 12.54 3.84
N ILE A 2 3.04 12.08 4.22
CA ILE A 2 1.74 12.54 3.71
C ILE A 2 0.86 12.85 4.93
N GLU A 3 0.10 13.95 4.89
CA GLU A 3 -0.89 14.28 5.92
C GLU A 3 -2.28 13.80 5.48
N LEU A 4 -2.94 12.99 6.31
CA LEU A 4 -4.30 12.48 6.12
C LEU A 4 -5.02 12.49 7.48
N ALA A 5 -6.30 12.83 7.55
CA ALA A 5 -7.11 12.85 8.76
C ALA A 5 -6.47 13.64 9.94
N GLY A 6 -5.66 14.65 9.64
CA GLY A 6 -4.90 15.43 10.63
C GLY A 6 -3.74 14.67 11.28
N ARG A 7 -3.25 13.58 10.66
CA ARG A 7 -2.08 12.80 11.10
C ARG A 7 -1.08 12.65 9.96
N ASN A 8 0.19 12.52 10.33
CA ASN A 8 1.26 12.26 9.37
C ASN A 8 1.50 10.77 9.20
N TYR A 9 1.74 10.38 7.95
CA TYR A 9 2.03 9.01 7.57
C TYR A 9 3.24 8.93 6.65
N GLU A 10 3.93 7.79 6.69
CA GLU A 10 4.98 7.44 5.76
C GLU A 10 4.61 6.15 5.03
N ALA A 11 4.76 6.18 3.71
CA ALA A 11 4.41 5.07 2.83
C ALA A 11 5.67 4.50 2.19
N THR A 12 5.88 3.20 2.40
CA THR A 12 6.99 2.45 1.84
C THR A 12 6.45 1.55 0.74
N ILE A 13 7.11 1.54 -0.42
CA ILE A 13 6.78 0.64 -1.53
C ILE A 13 7.99 -0.23 -1.80
N GLY A 14 7.79 -1.53 -1.90
CA GLY A 14 8.86 -2.48 -2.15
C GLY A 14 8.40 -3.70 -2.94
N SER A 15 9.38 -4.46 -3.44
CA SER A 15 9.17 -5.79 -3.98
C SER A 15 9.35 -6.81 -2.86
N ASP A 16 8.44 -7.78 -2.80
CA ASP A 16 8.55 -8.95 -1.96
C ASP A 16 8.88 -10.18 -2.80
N VAL A 17 10.17 -10.53 -2.81
CA VAL A 17 10.70 -11.67 -3.56
C VAL A 17 10.20 -13.01 -3.01
N GLN A 18 9.80 -13.07 -1.73
CA GLN A 18 9.32 -14.32 -1.12
C GLN A 18 7.86 -14.60 -1.47
N ARG A 19 7.03 -13.55 -1.51
CA ARG A 19 5.61 -13.62 -1.88
C ARG A 19 5.36 -13.44 -3.39
N ASP A 20 6.41 -13.17 -4.16
CA ASP A 20 6.37 -12.91 -5.60
C ASP A 20 5.38 -11.79 -5.94
N GLY A 21 5.71 -10.59 -5.49
CA GLY A 21 4.84 -9.42 -5.70
C GLY A 21 5.41 -8.10 -5.20
N MET A 22 4.51 -7.12 -5.09
CA MET A 22 4.81 -5.75 -4.68
C MET A 22 3.94 -5.36 -3.48
N TYR A 23 4.46 -4.57 -2.55
CA TYR A 23 3.71 -4.10 -1.40
C TYR A 23 3.78 -2.59 -1.24
N LEU A 24 2.73 -2.03 -0.63
CA LEU A 24 2.67 -0.70 -0.05
C LEU A 24 2.38 -0.86 1.43
N GLU A 25 3.34 -0.49 2.27
CA GLU A 25 3.17 -0.41 3.73
C GLU A 25 2.97 1.05 4.15
N LEU A 26 2.04 1.29 5.06
CA LEU A 26 1.80 2.60 5.65
C LEU A 26 2.08 2.57 7.15
N VAL A 27 2.91 3.49 7.62
CA VAL A 27 3.22 3.73 9.04
C VAL A 27 2.75 5.12 9.45
N ASP A 28 2.27 5.25 10.69
CA ASP A 28 1.87 6.53 11.27
C ASP A 28 3.05 7.30 11.88
N GLN A 29 2.79 8.52 12.36
CA GLN A 29 3.75 9.40 13.02
C GLN A 29 4.39 8.82 14.30
N ASP A 30 3.74 7.83 14.91
CA ASP A 30 4.24 7.12 16.10
C ASP A 30 5.00 5.84 15.70
N ASN A 31 5.25 5.66 14.41
CA ASN A 31 5.95 4.53 13.80
C ASN A 31 5.23 3.18 14.00
N HIS A 32 3.90 3.21 14.14
CA HIS A 32 3.06 2.02 14.11
C HIS A 32 2.61 1.71 12.69
N ILE A 33 2.61 0.42 12.33
CA ILE A 33 2.07 -0.03 11.05
C ILE A 33 0.55 0.16 11.07
N VAL A 34 0.04 0.92 10.11
CA VAL A 34 -1.39 1.14 9.88
C VAL A 34 -1.96 -0.01 9.06
N GLY A 35 -1.23 -0.40 8.00
CA GLY A 35 -1.59 -1.54 7.17
C GLY A 35 -0.67 -1.72 5.97
N GLU A 36 -0.93 -2.79 5.23
CA GLU A 36 -0.23 -3.18 4.00
C GLU A 36 -1.26 -3.43 2.89
N ILE A 37 -0.97 -2.97 1.67
CA ILE A 37 -1.58 -3.50 0.45
C ILE A 37 -0.52 -4.29 -0.31
N PHE A 38 -0.84 -5.53 -0.64
CA PHE A 38 0.02 -6.44 -1.40
C PHE A 38 -0.61 -6.74 -2.77
N PHE A 39 0.16 -6.58 -3.84
CA PHE A 39 -0.14 -7.04 -5.18
C PHE A 39 0.66 -8.32 -5.47
N SER A 40 -0.04 -9.38 -5.85
CA SER A 40 0.53 -10.69 -6.20
C SER A 40 0.84 -10.74 -7.70
N ASP A 41 2.10 -10.94 -8.08
CA ASP A 41 2.47 -11.16 -9.49
C ASP A 41 1.99 -12.54 -9.99
N VAL A 42 1.72 -13.48 -9.07
CA VAL A 42 1.25 -14.84 -9.38
C VAL A 42 -0.16 -14.86 -9.98
N ASP A 43 -1.06 -14.04 -9.43
CA ASP A 43 -2.49 -14.06 -9.81
C ASP A 43 -3.10 -12.68 -10.07
N GLY A 44 -2.31 -11.61 -9.99
CA GLY A 44 -2.72 -10.24 -10.28
C GLY A 44 -3.70 -9.65 -9.26
N LYS A 45 -3.87 -10.27 -8.08
CA LYS A 45 -4.81 -9.78 -7.06
C LYS A 45 -4.13 -8.82 -6.09
N MET A 46 -4.93 -7.87 -5.59
CA MET A 46 -4.57 -7.02 -4.45
C MET A 46 -5.27 -7.47 -3.18
N THR A 47 -4.53 -7.49 -2.08
CA THR A 47 -5.06 -7.73 -0.73
C THR A 47 -4.68 -6.58 0.18
N ILE A 48 -5.61 -6.11 1.01
CA ILE A 48 -5.36 -5.13 2.06
C ILE A 48 -5.41 -5.82 3.43
N THR A 49 -4.42 -5.53 4.28
CA THR A 49 -4.38 -5.94 5.69
C THR A 49 -4.24 -4.69 6.55
N LEU A 50 -5.19 -4.44 7.45
CA LEU A 50 -5.12 -3.34 8.40
C LEU A 50 -4.63 -3.87 9.76
N CYS A 51 -3.68 -3.17 10.37
CA CYS A 51 -3.06 -3.56 11.63
C CYS A 51 -3.56 -2.74 12.83
N GLN A 52 -4.34 -1.67 12.56
CA GLN A 52 -4.97 -0.84 13.59
C GLN A 52 -6.49 -0.94 13.50
N ALA A 53 -7.15 -0.77 14.64
CA ALA A 53 -8.59 -0.56 14.67
C ALA A 53 -8.92 0.87 14.25
N GLU A 54 -10.12 1.07 13.68
CA GLU A 54 -10.67 2.41 13.40
C GLU A 54 -9.80 3.27 12.47
N VAL A 55 -9.09 2.64 11.52
CA VAL A 55 -8.36 3.38 10.47
C VAL A 55 -9.34 4.26 9.69
N PRO A 56 -9.08 5.58 9.57
CA PRO A 56 -9.98 6.48 8.85
C PRO A 56 -10.20 6.05 7.40
N VAL A 57 -11.42 6.18 6.90
CA VAL A 57 -11.79 5.76 5.54
C VAL A 57 -10.92 6.45 4.48
N GLU A 58 -10.63 7.74 4.64
CA GLU A 58 -9.77 8.51 3.74
C GLU A 58 -8.34 7.98 3.66
N VAL A 59 -7.83 7.39 4.74
CA VAL A 59 -6.51 6.74 4.76
C VAL A 59 -6.55 5.46 3.96
N VAL A 60 -7.59 4.63 4.15
CA VAL A 60 -7.80 3.39 3.40
C VAL A 60 -7.98 3.66 1.91
N GLU A 61 -8.80 4.65 1.54
CA GLU A 61 -9.01 5.07 0.16
C GLU A 61 -7.72 5.57 -0.48
N TRP A 62 -6.92 6.36 0.25
CA TRP A 62 -5.62 6.81 -0.22
C TRP A 62 -4.68 5.64 -0.47
N MET A 63 -4.61 4.67 0.45
CA MET A 63 -3.78 3.47 0.28
C MET A 63 -4.19 2.72 -0.99
N ILE A 64 -5.49 2.48 -1.19
CA ILE A 64 -6.03 1.78 -2.37
C ILE A 64 -5.71 2.54 -3.65
N ALA A 65 -5.95 3.85 -3.69
CA ALA A 65 -5.67 4.68 -4.85
C ALA A 65 -4.17 4.67 -5.19
N ARG A 66 -3.30 4.75 -4.18
CA ARG A 66 -1.85 4.73 -4.36
C ARG A 66 -1.36 3.36 -4.84
N ALA A 67 -1.87 2.28 -4.25
CA ALA A 67 -1.48 0.92 -4.60
C ALA A 67 -1.86 0.58 -6.05
N ASN A 68 -3.07 0.94 -6.49
CA ASN A 68 -3.53 0.75 -7.87
C ASN A 68 -2.62 1.38 -8.93
N VAL A 69 -1.96 2.49 -8.59
CA VAL A 69 -1.06 3.19 -9.52
C VAL A 69 0.37 2.67 -9.45
N ARG A 70 0.79 2.09 -8.32
CA ARG A 70 2.22 1.88 -8.01
C ARG A 70 2.65 0.43 -7.89
N LEU A 71 1.74 -0.48 -7.57
CA LEU A 71 2.09 -1.88 -7.33
C LEU A 71 2.00 -2.76 -8.60
N PRO A 72 1.01 -2.61 -9.50
CA PRO A 72 1.00 -3.39 -10.71
C PRO A 72 2.26 -3.12 -11.54
N PRO A 73 2.83 -4.15 -12.20
CA PRO A 73 3.92 -3.94 -13.13
C PRO A 73 3.46 -2.96 -14.21
N THR A 74 4.28 -1.95 -14.49
CA THR A 74 4.05 -1.07 -15.62
C THR A 74 4.35 -1.91 -16.86
N ASP A 75 3.32 -2.34 -17.59
CA ASP A 75 3.48 -3.10 -18.83
C ASP A 75 4.58 -2.45 -19.70
N PRO A 76 5.67 -3.14 -20.05
CA PRO A 76 6.60 -2.65 -21.07
C PRO A 76 6.00 -2.74 -22.49
N VAL A 77 4.75 -3.19 -22.65
CA VAL A 77 4.13 -3.45 -23.95
C VAL A 77 3.18 -2.32 -24.34
N THR A 78 3.74 -1.14 -24.61
CA THR A 78 3.22 -0.27 -25.67
C THR A 78 4.42 0.40 -26.33
N ARG A 79 4.99 -0.28 -27.33
CA ARG A 79 5.88 0.32 -28.33
C ARG A 79 5.53 -0.23 -29.70
#